data_AF-A0A952T1L0-F1
#
_entry.id   AF-A0A952T1L0-F1
#
_cell.length_a   1.000
_cell.length_b   1.000
_cell.length_c   1.000
_cell.angle_alpha   90.00
_cell.angle_beta   90.00
_cell.angle_gamma   90.00
#
_symmetry.space_group_name_H-M   'P 1'
#
loop_
_entity.id
_entity.type
_entity.pdbx_description
1 polymer ?
#
loop_
_entity_poly.entity_id
_entity_poly.type
_entity_poly.pdbx_seq_one_letter_code
_entity_poly.pdbx_strand_id
1 'polypeptide(L)' 'THLFTKMTKVGAGRDAVLETTCTGHLWARSKTSGLYVPIDSWYEEIHYLVHEEGAWRLRGNLGESPRVLPFGTAPHPLF' A
#
# COMPACT_ATOMS: atom_id res chain seq x y z
N THR A 1 1.57 -3.00 -11.55
CA THR A 1 1.95 -1.58 -11.67
C THR A 1 1.56 -0.86 -10.41
N HIS A 2 2.43 0.02 -9.89
CA HIS A 2 2.20 0.82 -8.69
C HIS A 2 2.57 2.27 -9.03
N LEU A 3 1.56 3.15 -9.04
CA LEU A 3 1.69 4.56 -9.36
C LEU A 3 1.63 5.39 -8.08
N PHE A 4 2.54 6.36 -7.98
CA PHE A 4 2.56 7.38 -6.93
C PHE A 4 2.22 8.73 -7.57
N THR A 5 1.20 9.43 -7.06
CA THR A 5 0.69 10.66 -7.70
C THR A 5 0.85 11.92 -6.85
N LYS A 6 0.63 11.83 -5.53
CA LYS A 6 0.73 12.97 -4.61
C LYS A 6 1.63 12.62 -3.44
N MET A 7 2.55 13.51 -3.10
CA MET A 7 3.49 13.35 -1.99
C MET A 7 3.47 14.59 -1.10
N THR A 8 3.17 14.42 0.17
CA THR A 8 3.09 15.50 1.16
C THR A 8 3.92 15.15 2.37
N LYS A 9 4.86 16.02 2.75
CA LYS A 9 5.54 15.89 4.05
C LYS A 9 4.61 16.39 5.15
N VAL A 10 4.38 15.57 6.16
CA VAL A 10 3.58 15.91 7.35
C VAL A 10 4.48 15.84 8.58
N GLY A 11 4.32 16.79 9.50
CA GLY A 11 5.14 16.89 10.71
C GLY A 11 6.53 17.50 10.48
N ALA A 12 7.35 17.50 11.54
CA ALA A 12 8.67 18.11 11.56
C ALA A 12 9.66 17.31 12.42
N GLY A 13 10.96 17.52 12.21
CA GLY A 13 12.02 16.84 12.96
C GLY A 13 11.99 15.32 12.76
N ARG A 14 12.15 14.58 13.87
CA ARG A 14 12.22 13.10 13.87
C ARG A 14 10.87 12.43 13.58
N ASP A 15 9.77 13.16 13.76
CA ASP A 15 8.41 12.66 13.56
C ASP A 15 7.85 12.99 12.16
N ALA A 16 8.69 13.53 11.27
CA ALA A 16 8.28 13.80 9.91
C ALA A 16 7.98 12.51 9.15
N VAL A 17 6.79 12.46 8.53
CA VAL A 17 6.35 11.39 7.65
C VAL A 17 6.11 11.95 6.25
N LEU A 18 6.22 11.09 5.23
CA LEU A 18 5.83 11.39 3.87
C LEU A 18 4.56 10.61 3.54
N GLU A 19 3.45 11.31 3.42
CA GLU A 19 2.19 10.77 2.90
C GLU A 19 2.28 10.68 1.38
N THR A 20 2.06 9.49 0.83
CA THR A 20 2.09 9.24 -0.61
C THR A 20 0.80 8.60 -1.07
N THR A 21 0.08 9.24 -1.98
CA THR A 21 -1.10 8.67 -2.63
C THR A 21 -0.67 7.65 -3.69
N CYS A 22 -1.24 6.46 -3.58
CA CYS A 22 -0.85 5.26 -4.29
C CYS A 22 -2.07 4.68 -5.03
N THR A 23 -1.88 4.31 -6.28
CA THR A 23 -2.85 3.53 -7.06
C THR A 23 -2.12 2.38 -7.72
N GLY A 24 -2.62 1.17 -7.58
CA GLY A 24 -1.93 0.01 -8.11
C GLY A 24 -2.65 -1.29 -7.91
N HIS A 25 -1.97 -2.33 -8.33
CA HIS A 25 -2.48 -3.69 -8.31
C HIS A 25 -1.33 -4.68 -8.40
N LEU A 26 -1.54 -5.83 -7.78
CA LEU A 26 -0.60 -6.94 -7.72
C LEU A 26 -1.27 -8.20 -8.29
N TRP A 27 -0.59 -8.83 -9.24
CA TRP A 27 -0.96 -10.13 -9.79
C TRP A 27 0.12 -11.14 -9.47
N ALA A 28 -0.27 -12.40 -9.30
CA ALA A 28 0.66 -13.51 -9.18
C ALA A 28 0.14 -14.73 -9.94
N ARG A 29 1.03 -15.68 -10.22
CA ARG A 29 0.68 -16.95 -10.84
C ARG A 29 0.28 -17.96 -9.77
N SER A 30 -0.93 -18.50 -9.85
CA SER A 30 -1.41 -19.54 -8.95
C SER A 30 -0.60 -20.82 -9.14
N LYS A 31 -0.15 -21.42 -8.02
CA LYS A 31 0.55 -22.71 -8.04
C LYS A 31 -0.36 -23.87 -8.43
N THR A 32 -1.65 -23.76 -8.12
CA THR A 32 -2.63 -24.84 -8.35
C THR A 32 -3.17 -24.82 -9.77
N SER A 33 -3.57 -23.65 -10.28
CA SER A 33 -4.18 -23.53 -11.61
C SER A 33 -3.19 -23.11 -12.69
N GLY A 34 -2.02 -22.58 -12.33
CA GLY A 34 -1.05 -22.03 -13.27
C GLY A 34 -1.49 -20.71 -13.93
N LEU A 35 -2.68 -20.20 -13.61
CA LEU A 35 -3.24 -18.95 -14.13
C LEU A 35 -2.76 -17.73 -13.33
N TYR A 36 -2.76 -16.55 -13.94
CA TYR A 36 -2.59 -15.29 -13.23
C TYR A 36 -3.86 -14.98 -12.43
N VAL A 37 -3.68 -14.60 -11.16
CA VAL A 37 -4.75 -14.24 -10.23
C VAL A 37 -4.45 -12.87 -9.60
N PRO A 38 -5.46 -12.03 -9.36
CA PRO A 38 -5.28 -10.80 -8.62
C PRO A 38 -5.01 -11.16 -7.16
N ILE A 39 -3.97 -10.56 -6.58
CA ILE A 39 -3.63 -10.72 -5.17
C ILE A 39 -4.16 -9.53 -4.37
N ASP A 40 -4.01 -8.33 -4.91
CA ASP A 40 -4.44 -7.10 -4.27
C ASP A 40 -4.60 -5.96 -5.27
N SER A 41 -5.39 -4.95 -4.91
CA SER A 41 -5.57 -3.71 -5.67
C SER A 41 -5.90 -2.56 -4.73
N TRP A 42 -5.34 -1.39 -4.98
CA TRP A 42 -5.56 -0.18 -4.21
C TRP A 42 -5.76 1.01 -5.15
N TYR A 43 -6.65 1.94 -4.78
CA TYR A 43 -6.94 3.13 -5.56
C TYR A 43 -6.95 4.36 -4.64
N GLU A 44 -6.06 5.30 -4.94
CA GLU A 44 -5.88 6.54 -4.17
C GLU A 44 -5.63 6.33 -2.66
N GLU A 45 -5.04 5.18 -2.29
CA GLU A 45 -4.67 4.89 -0.90
C GLU A 45 -3.48 5.73 -0.47
N ILE A 46 -3.49 6.22 0.78
CA ILE A 46 -2.40 7.00 1.34
C ILE A 46 -1.46 6.09 2.12
N HIS A 47 -0.21 6.00 1.68
CA HIS A 47 0.87 5.31 2.36
C HIS A 47 1.77 6.28 3.13
N TYR A 48 2.21 5.86 4.31
CA TYR A 48 3.16 6.58 5.15
C TYR A 48 4.57 6.05 4.95
N LEU A 49 5.47 6.94 4.56
CA LEU A 49 6.89 6.66 4.52
C LEU A 49 7.58 7.40 5.67
N VAL A 50 8.46 6.72 6.38
CA VAL A 50 9.36 7.30 7.38
C VAL A 50 10.80 7.24 6.89
N HIS A 51 11.61 8.22 7.26
CA HIS A 51 13.03 8.21 6.94
C HIS A 51 13.81 7.64 8.12
N GLU A 52 14.26 6.40 7.97
CA GLU A 52 14.98 5.64 8.99
C GLU A 52 16.31 5.15 8.41
N GLU A 53 17.40 5.31 9.17
CA GLU A 53 18.73 4.78 8.81
C GLU A 53 19.22 5.24 7.41
N GLY A 54 18.84 6.45 6.99
CA GLY A 54 19.22 7.00 5.69
C GLY A 54 18.38 6.50 4.51
N ALA A 55 17.28 5.79 4.76
CA ALA A 55 16.38 5.28 3.74
C ALA A 55 14.91 5.56 4.08
N TRP A 56 14.09 5.74 3.05
CA TRP A 56 12.64 5.80 3.21
C TRP A 56 12.05 4.39 3.34
N ARG A 57 11.19 4.17 4.33
CA ARG A 57 10.53 2.90 4.61
C ARG A 57 9.02 3.09 4.73
N LEU A 58 8.26 2.18 4.12
CA LEU A 58 6.81 2.10 4.28
C LEU A 58 6.47 1.68 5.71
N ARG A 59 5.73 2.52 6.44
CA ARG A 59 5.27 2.27 7.82
C ARG A 59 3.84 1.74 7.89
N GLY A 60 3.02 2.00 6.87
CA GLY A 60 1.61 1.58 6.80
C GLY A 60 0.77 2.51 5.92
N ASN A 61 -0.55 2.33 5.92
CA ASN A 61 -1.52 3.14 5.18
C ASN A 61 -2.54 3.84 6.11
N LEU A 62 -3.14 4.95 5.67
CA LEU A 62 -4.24 5.63 6.38
C LEU A 62 -5.58 4.97 6.01
N GLY A 63 -5.83 3.79 6.56
CA GLY A 63 -7.10 3.09 6.46
C GLY A 63 -7.28 2.25 7.71
N GLU A 64 -8.50 2.22 8.26
CA GLU A 64 -8.81 1.39 9.44
C GLU A 64 -8.20 0.00 9.30
N SER A 65 -7.44 -0.43 10.31
CA SER A 65 -6.96 -1.80 10.37
C SER A 65 -8.10 -2.73 10.79
N PRO A 66 -8.48 -3.74 9.98
CA PRO A 66 -8.66 -5.06 10.54
C PRO A 66 -7.26 -5.67 10.63
N ARG A 67 -6.79 -5.88 11.86
CA ARG A 67 -5.68 -6.80 12.12
C ARG A 67 -6.04 -8.14 11.48
N VAL A 68 -5.28 -8.54 10.45
CA VAL A 68 -5.47 -9.78 9.69
C VAL A 68 -6.70 -9.74 8.79
N LEU A 69 -6.50 -9.34 7.54
CA LEU A 69 -7.34 -9.88 6.46
C LEU A 69 -6.91 -11.34 6.28
N PRO A 70 -7.83 -12.33 6.35
CA PRO A 70 -7.49 -13.69 5.94
C PRO A 70 -6.90 -13.67 4.54
N PHE A 71 -5.95 -14.58 4.28
CA PHE A 71 -5.33 -14.74 2.97
C PHE A 71 -6.43 -14.82 1.90
N GLY A 72 -6.53 -13.82 1.02
CA GLY A 72 -7.59 -13.74 0.00
C GLY A 72 -8.68 -12.67 0.21
N THR A 73 -8.61 -11.85 1.25
CA THR A 73 -9.47 -10.64 1.39
C THR A 73 -8.66 -9.41 1.00
N ALA A 74 -8.61 -9.10 -0.29
CA ALA A 74 -8.22 -7.76 -0.73
C ALA A 74 -9.32 -6.77 -0.30
N PRO A 75 -9.01 -5.56 0.19
CA PRO A 75 -10.01 -4.51 0.34
C PRO A 75 -10.66 -4.27 -1.02
N HIS A 76 -11.99 -4.27 -1.01
CA HIS A 76 -12.85 -4.40 -2.18
C HIS A 76 -12.49 -3.47 -3.36
N PRO A 77 -12.51 -3.97 -4.61
CA PRO A 77 -12.86 -3.10 -5.73
C PRO A 77 -14.33 -2.72 -5.55
N LEU A 78 -14.62 -1.47 -5.19
CA LEU A 78 -15.96 -0.90 -5.36
C LEU A 78 -16.19 -0.66 -6.86
N PHE A 79 -16.60 -1.74 -7.53
CA PHE A 79 -17.56 -1.71 -8.63
C PHE A 79 -18.69 -2.69 -8.31
#